data_AF-A0A523BFY9-F1
#
_entry.id   AF-A0A523BFY9-F1
#
_cell.length_a   1.000
_cell.length_b   1.000
_cell.length_c   1.000
_cell.angle_alpha   90.00
_cell.angle_beta   90.00
_cell.angle_gamma   90.00
#
_symmetry.space_group_name_H-M   'P 1'
#
loop_
_entity.id
_entity.type
_entity.pdbx_description
1 polymer ?
#
loop_
_entity_poly.entity_id
_entity_poly.type
_entity_poly.pdbx_seq_one_letter_code
_entity_poly.pdbx_strand_id
1 'polypeptide(L)'
;MIMKTMALETDKKLCGIGSILIAIGFLVPFLGLIGIILLLIGLKGLSNDYNSPVIFQNALYGFIFGIVSIIILSIAMITIFLVRMSTIISMNGMIMGPFRMFGIELILALLLLIITFVLFLLSAIFYKRSFDIIAEKSGEKLFNTIGILLIIGSVLIILLVGYIILIAAWIIAAIAFFSIRSSVS
;
A
#
# COMPACT_ATOMS: atom_id res chain seq x y z
N MET A 1 -1.84 -19.78 -29.08
CA MET A 1 -1.05 -20.23 -27.91
C MET A 1 0.15 -19.31 -27.64
N ILE A 2 1.01 -19.05 -28.63
CA ILE A 2 2.22 -18.20 -28.50
C ILE A 2 1.93 -16.74 -28.08
N MET A 3 0.84 -16.12 -28.56
CA MET A 3 0.48 -14.76 -28.14
C MET A 3 0.07 -14.66 -26.67
N LYS A 4 -0.56 -15.71 -26.10
CA LYS A 4 -0.99 -15.73 -24.70
C LYS A 4 0.20 -15.86 -23.75
N THR A 5 1.22 -16.63 -24.13
CA THR A 5 2.44 -16.80 -23.32
C THR A 5 3.30 -15.53 -23.28
N MET A 6 3.35 -14.75 -24.37
CA MET A 6 4.07 -13.47 -24.39
C MET A 6 3.37 -12.37 -23.55
N ALA A 7 2.05 -12.36 -23.51
CA ALA A 7 1.28 -11.45 -22.67
C ALA A 7 1.54 -11.73 -21.18
N LEU A 8 1.42 -12.99 -20.75
CA LEU A 8 1.68 -13.41 -19.38
C LEU A 8 3.09 -13.03 -18.89
N GLU A 9 4.11 -13.24 -19.73
CA GLU A 9 5.48 -12.85 -19.40
C GLU A 9 5.65 -11.35 -19.22
N THR A 10 4.97 -10.55 -20.04
CA THR A 10 4.97 -9.08 -19.91
C THR A 10 4.26 -8.66 -18.62
N ASP A 11 3.11 -9.23 -18.33
CA ASP A 11 2.29 -8.89 -17.15
C ASP A 11 3.00 -9.23 -15.84
N LYS A 12 3.67 -10.38 -15.77
CA LYS A 12 4.52 -10.75 -14.64
C LYS A 12 5.67 -9.76 -14.45
N LYS A 13 6.34 -9.35 -15.53
CA LYS A 13 7.44 -8.37 -15.47
C LYS A 13 6.96 -7.02 -14.96
N LEU A 14 5.79 -6.56 -15.43
CA LEU A 14 5.16 -5.33 -14.94
C LEU A 14 4.84 -5.43 -13.44
N CYS A 15 4.29 -6.55 -12.98
CA CYS A 15 4.02 -6.77 -11.56
C CYS A 15 5.31 -6.82 -10.72
N GLY A 16 6.34 -7.50 -11.21
CA GLY A 16 7.63 -7.64 -10.54
C GLY A 16 8.34 -6.29 -10.38
N ILE A 17 8.49 -5.56 -11.50
CA ILE A 17 9.07 -4.21 -11.50
C ILE A 17 8.23 -3.25 -10.65
N GLY A 18 6.90 -3.32 -10.79
CA GLY A 18 5.98 -2.52 -9.98
C GLY A 18 6.18 -2.74 -8.48
N SER A 19 6.31 -4.00 -8.06
CA SER A 19 6.55 -4.37 -6.66
C SER A 19 7.88 -3.83 -6.12
N ILE A 20 8.96 -3.91 -6.91
CA ILE A 20 10.27 -3.34 -6.55
C ILE A 20 10.17 -1.81 -6.42
N LEU A 21 9.51 -1.15 -7.37
CA LEU A 21 9.33 0.30 -7.35
C LEU A 21 8.47 0.75 -6.17
N ILE A 22 7.49 -0.04 -5.73
CA ILE A 22 6.74 0.23 -4.49
C ILE A 22 7.68 0.12 -3.29
N ALA A 23 8.51 -0.92 -3.22
CA ALA A 23 9.49 -1.12 -2.14
C ALA A 23 10.52 0.04 -2.07
N ILE A 24 10.96 0.58 -3.20
CA ILE A 24 11.86 1.74 -3.26
C ILE A 24 11.09 3.05 -3.07
N GLY A 25 9.82 3.08 -3.43
CA GLY A 25 8.92 4.23 -3.32
C GLY A 25 8.81 4.79 -1.91
N PHE A 26 9.07 3.95 -0.92
CA PHE A 26 9.25 4.31 0.48
C PHE A 26 10.37 5.32 0.74
N LEU A 27 11.46 5.27 -0.02
CA LEU A 27 12.55 6.26 0.04
C LEU A 27 12.27 7.44 -0.91
N VAL A 28 11.61 7.16 -2.03
CA VAL A 28 11.41 8.11 -3.10
C VAL A 28 9.94 8.09 -3.58
N PRO A 29 9.06 8.94 -3.01
CA PRO A 29 7.60 8.82 -3.15
C PRO A 29 7.08 8.74 -4.60
N PHE A 30 7.70 9.46 -5.54
CA PHE A 30 7.27 9.44 -6.94
C PHE A 30 7.53 8.09 -7.63
N LEU A 31 8.55 7.32 -7.23
CA LEU A 31 8.77 5.95 -7.72
C LEU A 31 7.67 5.01 -7.24
N GLY A 32 7.16 5.19 -6.02
CA GLY A 32 6.09 4.38 -5.48
C GLY A 32 4.79 4.50 -6.30
N LEU A 33 4.49 5.71 -6.78
CA LEU A 33 3.34 5.96 -7.65
C LEU A 33 3.47 5.25 -9.01
N ILE A 34 4.65 5.33 -9.63
CA ILE A 34 4.92 4.61 -10.88
C ILE A 34 4.83 3.10 -10.64
N GLY A 35 5.42 2.63 -9.53
CA GLY A 35 5.41 1.22 -9.15
C GLY A 35 4.00 0.66 -8.99
N ILE A 36 3.13 1.37 -8.30
CA ILE A 36 1.76 0.90 -8.09
C ILE A 36 0.93 0.92 -9.37
N ILE A 37 1.17 1.88 -10.27
CA ILE A 37 0.52 1.91 -11.59
C ILE A 37 0.96 0.69 -12.41
N LEU A 38 2.27 0.39 -12.46
CA LEU A 38 2.77 -0.80 -13.18
C LEU A 38 2.24 -2.10 -12.57
N LEU A 39 2.19 -2.18 -11.23
CA LEU A 39 1.59 -3.33 -10.53
C LEU A 39 0.14 -3.51 -10.96
N LEU A 40 -0.68 -2.45 -10.94
CA LEU A 40 -2.09 -2.52 -11.32
C LEU A 40 -2.29 -2.93 -12.78
N ILE A 41 -1.46 -2.42 -13.70
CA ILE A 41 -1.52 -2.82 -15.12
C ILE A 41 -1.19 -4.31 -15.27
N GLY A 42 -0.12 -4.77 -14.62
CA GLY A 42 0.25 -6.19 -14.66
C GLY A 42 -0.81 -7.09 -14.01
N LEU A 43 -1.40 -6.67 -12.88
CA LEU A 43 -2.48 -7.40 -12.22
C LEU A 43 -3.76 -7.46 -13.05
N LYS A 44 -4.03 -6.42 -13.85
CA LYS A 44 -5.12 -6.44 -14.84
C LYS A 44 -4.86 -7.48 -15.94
N GLY A 45 -3.63 -7.57 -16.40
CA GLY A 45 -3.20 -8.60 -17.36
C GLY A 45 -3.35 -10.02 -16.79
N LEU A 46 -2.79 -10.27 -15.61
CA LEU A 46 -2.93 -11.55 -14.89
C LEU A 46 -4.38 -11.92 -14.60
N SER A 47 -5.21 -10.94 -14.26
CA SER A 47 -6.65 -11.10 -14.08
C SER A 47 -7.32 -11.64 -15.33
N ASN A 48 -6.93 -11.16 -16.52
CA ASN A 48 -7.45 -11.66 -17.78
C ASN A 48 -6.91 -13.06 -18.10
N ASP A 49 -5.61 -13.30 -17.88
CA ASP A 49 -4.98 -14.58 -18.15
C ASP A 49 -5.54 -15.73 -17.31
N TYR A 50 -5.83 -15.46 -16.04
CA TYR A 50 -6.43 -16.40 -15.09
C TYR A 50 -7.97 -16.39 -15.11
N ASN A 51 -8.61 -15.63 -15.99
CA ASN A 51 -10.07 -15.45 -16.07
C ASN A 51 -10.70 -15.12 -14.70
N SER A 52 -10.06 -14.24 -13.93
CA SER A 52 -10.47 -13.89 -12.58
C SER A 52 -10.43 -12.37 -12.36
N PRO A 53 -11.49 -11.63 -12.74
CA PRO A 53 -11.57 -10.17 -12.61
C PRO A 53 -11.36 -9.68 -11.18
N VAL A 54 -11.68 -10.55 -10.20
CA VAL A 54 -11.56 -10.30 -8.77
C VAL A 54 -10.11 -10.02 -8.34
N ILE A 55 -9.10 -10.51 -9.08
CA ILE A 55 -7.68 -10.22 -8.82
C ILE A 55 -7.42 -8.71 -8.91
N PHE A 56 -7.78 -8.12 -10.05
CA PHE A 56 -7.57 -6.70 -10.30
C PHE A 56 -8.50 -5.84 -9.46
N GLN A 57 -9.77 -6.23 -9.32
CA GLN A 57 -10.75 -5.46 -8.52
C GLN A 57 -10.30 -5.32 -7.07
N ASN A 58 -9.86 -6.41 -6.44
CA ASN A 58 -9.34 -6.35 -5.07
C ASN A 58 -8.10 -5.45 -4.98
N ALA A 59 -7.14 -5.60 -5.90
CA ALA A 59 -5.95 -4.74 -5.89
C ALA A 59 -6.27 -3.25 -6.11
N LEU A 60 -7.26 -2.96 -6.96
CA LEU A 60 -7.74 -1.60 -7.22
C LEU A 60 -8.43 -1.01 -5.98
N TYR A 61 -9.27 -1.78 -5.28
CA TYR A 61 -9.83 -1.35 -4.00
C TYR A 61 -8.73 -1.09 -2.97
N GLY A 62 -7.73 -1.98 -2.90
CA GLY A 62 -6.55 -1.80 -2.06
C GLY A 62 -5.85 -0.46 -2.33
N PHE A 63 -5.63 -0.15 -3.60
CA PHE A 63 -5.04 1.11 -4.04
C PHE A 63 -5.88 2.33 -3.66
N ILE A 64 -7.20 2.27 -3.89
CA ILE A 64 -8.13 3.35 -3.54
C ILE A 64 -8.11 3.62 -2.03
N PHE A 65 -8.22 2.57 -1.20
CA PHE A 65 -8.13 2.72 0.26
C PHE A 65 -6.79 3.31 0.71
N GLY A 66 -5.69 2.93 0.07
CA GLY A 66 -4.37 3.49 0.32
C GLY A 66 -4.29 4.99 -0.01
N ILE A 67 -4.81 5.41 -1.17
CA ILE A 67 -4.87 6.84 -1.54
C ILE A 67 -5.74 7.63 -0.56
N VAL A 68 -6.95 7.14 -0.26
CA VAL A 68 -7.87 7.84 0.66
C VAL A 68 -7.24 7.97 2.04
N SER A 69 -6.53 6.94 2.52
CA SER A 69 -5.76 6.99 3.76
C SER A 69 -4.70 8.10 3.74
N ILE A 70 -3.90 8.20 2.68
CA ILE A 70 -2.84 9.23 2.55
C ILE A 70 -3.43 10.64 2.50
N ILE A 71 -4.55 10.82 1.78
CA ILE A 71 -5.23 12.12 1.68
C ILE A 71 -5.75 12.57 3.05
N ILE A 72 -6.44 11.69 3.78
CA ILE A 72 -6.97 12.01 5.11
C ILE A 72 -5.83 12.35 6.07
N LEU A 73 -4.74 11.57 6.06
CA LEU A 73 -3.56 11.85 6.88
C LEU A 73 -2.93 13.20 6.54
N SER A 74 -2.80 13.54 5.26
CA SER A 74 -2.22 14.80 4.81
C SER A 74 -3.06 16.00 5.23
N ILE A 75 -4.39 15.92 5.07
CA ILE A 75 -5.33 16.97 5.52
C ILE A 75 -5.27 17.12 7.04
N ALA A 76 -5.23 16.01 7.78
CA ALA A 76 -5.13 16.04 9.23
C ALA A 76 -3.84 16.74 9.69
N MET A 77 -2.69 16.38 9.10
CA MET A 77 -1.39 16.98 9.40
C MET A 77 -1.36 18.48 9.09
N ILE A 78 -1.87 18.90 7.93
CA ILE A 78 -1.93 20.32 7.54
C ILE A 78 -2.83 21.10 8.50
N THR A 79 -3.99 20.55 8.84
CA THR A 79 -4.93 21.20 9.76
C THR A 79 -4.31 21.42 11.13
N ILE A 80 -3.69 20.38 11.70
CA ILE A 80 -3.00 20.47 12.99
C ILE A 80 -1.87 21.51 12.93
N PHE A 81 -1.08 21.49 11.85
CA PHE A 81 0.02 22.44 11.67
C PHE A 81 -0.46 23.90 11.60
N LEU A 82 -1.50 24.19 10.81
CA LEU A 82 -2.06 25.53 10.65
C LEU A 82 -2.68 26.05 11.96
N VAL A 83 -3.43 25.20 12.67
CA VAL A 83 -4.00 25.57 13.98
C VAL A 83 -2.89 25.92 14.97
N ARG A 84 -1.82 25.12 15.04
CA ARG A 84 -0.68 25.39 15.91
C ARG A 84 0.03 26.69 15.55
N MET A 85 0.26 26.98 14.27
CA MET A 85 0.81 28.28 13.85
C MET A 85 -0.09 29.46 14.29
N SER A 86 -1.41 29.34 14.14
CA SER A 86 -2.34 30.42 14.52
C SER A 86 -2.35 30.70 16.02
N THR A 87 -2.27 29.66 16.87
CA THR A 87 -2.23 29.80 18.33
C THR A 87 -0.94 30.45 18.83
N ILE A 88 0.18 30.27 18.12
CA ILE A 88 1.46 30.93 18.43
C ILE A 88 1.41 32.43 18.10
N ILE A 89 0.72 32.81 17.02
CA ILE A 89 0.65 34.21 16.55
C ILE A 89 -0.36 35.04 17.36
N SER A 90 -1.44 34.43 17.86
CA SER A 90 -2.55 35.13 18.52
C SER A 90 -2.31 35.48 20.00
N MET A 91 -1.28 34.94 20.65
CA MET A 91 -1.01 35.19 22.06
C MET A 91 0.20 36.12 22.20
N ASN A 92 -0.03 37.36 22.69
CA ASN A 92 0.94 38.43 22.97
C ASN A 92 2.29 37.98 23.58
N GLY A 93 3.20 37.41 22.79
CA GLY A 93 4.60 37.17 23.16
C GLY A 93 4.87 36.19 24.32
N MET A 94 3.85 35.65 24.99
CA MET A 94 4.03 34.56 25.94
C MET A 94 4.12 33.25 25.17
N ILE A 95 5.34 32.78 24.96
CA ILE A 95 5.63 31.43 24.43
C ILE A 95 5.02 30.42 25.42
N MET A 96 3.78 30.01 25.16
CA MET A 96 3.16 28.92 25.90
C MET A 96 3.88 27.63 25.53
N GLY A 97 4.39 26.94 26.55
CA GLY A 97 5.16 25.70 26.36
C GLY A 97 4.37 24.65 25.56
N PRO A 98 5.07 23.74 24.86
CA PRO A 98 4.51 22.82 23.84
C PRO A 98 3.42 21.86 24.34
N PHE A 99 3.21 21.78 25.66
CA PHE A 99 2.35 20.81 26.32
C PHE A 99 0.99 21.36 26.80
N ARG A 100 0.70 22.66 26.66
CA ARG A 100 -0.45 23.28 27.36
C ARG A 100 -1.78 23.40 26.60
N MET A 101 -1.96 22.67 25.49
CA MET A 101 -3.27 22.52 24.83
C MET A 101 -3.43 21.10 24.27
N PHE A 102 -3.72 20.14 25.14
CA PHE A 102 -4.25 18.81 24.78
C PHE A 102 -5.78 18.81 24.94
N GLY A 103 -6.45 19.71 24.21
CA GLY A 103 -7.92 19.83 24.21
C GLY A 103 -8.57 19.00 23.09
N ILE A 104 -9.67 19.51 22.53
CA ILE A 104 -10.45 18.88 21.45
C ILE A 104 -9.61 18.50 20.22
N GLU A 105 -8.53 19.24 19.94
CA GLU A 105 -7.60 18.95 18.84
C GLU A 105 -6.91 17.60 18.97
N LEU A 106 -6.51 17.20 20.19
CA LEU A 106 -5.87 15.90 20.41
C LEU A 106 -6.87 14.78 20.15
N ILE A 107 -8.11 14.96 20.59
CA ILE A 107 -9.20 14.00 20.38
C ILE A 107 -9.49 13.84 18.88
N LEU A 108 -9.57 14.95 18.14
CA LEU A 108 -9.76 14.94 16.68
C LEU A 108 -8.57 14.30 15.95
N ALA A 109 -7.34 14.60 16.36
CA ALA A 109 -6.13 14.02 15.78
C ALA A 109 -6.09 12.50 15.98
N LEU A 110 -6.40 12.02 17.20
CA LEU A 110 -6.47 10.59 17.50
C LEU A 110 -7.57 9.89 16.70
N LEU A 111 -8.73 10.51 16.56
CA LEU A 111 -9.84 9.96 15.78
C LEU A 111 -9.48 9.83 14.31
N LEU A 112 -8.87 10.86 13.71
CA LEU A 112 -8.38 10.82 12.33
C LEU A 112 -7.25 9.81 12.12
N LEU A 113 -6.36 9.66 13.10
CA LEU A 113 -5.31 8.66 13.08
C LEU A 113 -5.90 7.23 13.06
N ILE A 114 -6.92 6.97 13.89
CA ILE A 114 -7.62 5.67 13.91
C ILE A 114 -8.30 5.40 12.57
N ILE A 115 -9.01 6.37 12.01
CA ILE A 115 -9.65 6.23 10.68
C ILE A 115 -8.61 5.90 9.61
N THR A 116 -7.52 6.66 9.57
CA THR A 116 -6.41 6.45 8.63
C THR A 116 -5.83 5.05 8.79
N PHE A 117 -5.57 4.62 10.02
CA PHE A 117 -5.04 3.30 10.32
C PHE A 117 -5.97 2.18 9.83
N VAL A 118 -7.29 2.31 10.05
CA VAL A 118 -8.27 1.33 9.57
C VAL A 118 -8.31 1.28 8.04
N LEU A 119 -8.28 2.44 7.36
CA LEU A 119 -8.25 2.49 5.89
C LEU A 119 -6.97 1.86 5.33
N PHE A 120 -5.82 2.11 5.96
CA PHE A 120 -4.56 1.48 5.59
C PHE A 120 -4.60 -0.04 5.79
N LEU A 121 -5.22 -0.52 6.87
CA LEU A 121 -5.42 -1.94 7.11
C LEU A 121 -6.36 -2.57 6.07
N LEU A 122 -7.43 -1.89 5.69
CA LEU A 122 -8.32 -2.32 4.62
C LEU A 122 -7.56 -2.43 3.29
N SER A 123 -6.70 -1.46 2.97
CA SER A 123 -5.83 -1.51 1.80
C SER A 123 -5.03 -2.83 1.75
N ALA A 124 -4.35 -3.18 2.85
CA ALA A 124 -3.59 -4.41 2.96
C ALA A 124 -4.45 -5.68 2.84
N ILE A 125 -5.65 -5.69 3.43
CA ILE A 125 -6.60 -6.82 3.32
C ILE A 125 -7.01 -7.05 1.85
N PHE A 126 -7.27 -5.97 1.11
CA PHE A 126 -7.63 -6.06 -0.30
C PHE A 126 -6.48 -6.56 -1.17
N TYR A 127 -5.25 -6.09 -0.94
CA TYR A 127 -4.07 -6.68 -1.59
C TYR A 127 -3.88 -8.15 -1.23
N LYS A 128 -4.03 -8.51 0.05
CA LYS A 128 -3.95 -9.90 0.52
C LYS A 128 -4.95 -10.81 -0.21
N ARG A 129 -6.19 -10.37 -0.40
CA ARG A 129 -7.20 -11.10 -1.20
C ARG A 129 -6.78 -11.26 -2.66
N SER A 130 -6.20 -10.23 -3.27
CA SER A 130 -5.67 -10.31 -4.64
C SER A 130 -4.56 -11.36 -4.74
N PHE A 131 -3.60 -11.32 -3.81
CA PHE A 131 -2.49 -12.26 -3.76
C PHE A 131 -2.93 -13.70 -3.45
N ASP A 132 -3.88 -13.91 -2.54
CA ASP A 132 -4.41 -15.25 -2.26
C ASP A 132 -4.98 -15.91 -3.52
N ILE A 133 -5.75 -15.16 -4.33
CA ILE A 133 -6.29 -15.66 -5.60
C ILE A 133 -5.17 -15.96 -6.60
N ILE A 134 -4.14 -15.11 -6.68
CA ILE A 134 -2.98 -15.37 -7.54
C ILE A 134 -2.25 -16.64 -7.08
N ALA A 135 -2.12 -16.86 -5.78
CA ALA A 135 -1.50 -18.07 -5.23
C ALA A 135 -2.24 -19.33 -5.68
N GLU A 136 -3.58 -19.31 -5.58
CA GLU A 136 -4.45 -20.40 -6.01
C GLU A 136 -4.34 -20.67 -7.52
N LYS A 137 -4.28 -19.61 -8.34
CA LYS A 137 -4.27 -19.73 -9.81
C LYS A 137 -2.90 -20.05 -10.40
N SER A 138 -1.82 -19.54 -9.80
CA SER A 138 -0.44 -19.74 -10.26
C SER A 138 0.23 -20.96 -9.63
N GLY A 139 -0.28 -21.44 -8.49
CA GLY A 139 0.37 -22.47 -7.67
C GLY A 139 1.58 -21.95 -6.87
N GLU A 140 1.86 -20.65 -6.91
CA GLU A 140 2.98 -20.02 -6.19
C GLU A 140 2.55 -19.61 -4.78
N LYS A 141 2.98 -20.37 -3.77
CA LYS A 141 2.61 -20.18 -2.36
C LYS A 141 3.21 -18.92 -1.74
N LEU A 142 4.25 -18.34 -2.35
CA LEU A 142 4.83 -17.08 -1.87
C LEU A 142 3.78 -15.96 -1.81
N PHE A 143 2.78 -15.95 -2.70
CA PHE A 143 1.71 -14.94 -2.69
C PHE A 143 0.86 -14.97 -1.41
N ASN A 144 0.58 -16.14 -0.82
CA ASN A 144 -0.08 -16.20 0.48
C ASN A 144 0.80 -15.58 1.58
N THR A 145 2.10 -15.84 1.53
CA THR A 145 3.07 -15.31 2.50
C THR A 145 3.15 -13.78 2.39
N ILE A 146 3.18 -13.25 1.17
CA ILE A 146 3.16 -11.80 0.90
C ILE A 146 1.90 -11.16 1.49
N GLY A 147 0.73 -11.74 1.24
CA GLY A 147 -0.52 -11.24 1.79
C GLY A 147 -0.51 -11.15 3.32
N ILE A 148 0.02 -12.18 3.99
CA ILE A 148 0.18 -12.19 5.45
C ILE A 148 1.16 -11.10 5.90
N LEU A 149 2.30 -10.97 5.24
CA LEU A 149 3.29 -9.94 5.56
C LEU A 149 2.73 -8.52 5.38
N LEU A 150 1.89 -8.28 4.38
CA LEU A 150 1.22 -6.99 4.21
C LEU A 150 0.30 -6.67 5.38
N ILE A 151 -0.49 -7.62 5.85
CA ILE A 151 -1.36 -7.42 7.03
C ILE A 151 -0.52 -7.17 8.29
N ILE A 152 0.47 -8.01 8.55
CA ILE A 152 1.35 -7.87 9.72
C ILE A 152 2.07 -6.52 9.67
N GLY A 153 2.65 -6.16 8.52
CA GLY A 153 3.34 -4.90 8.33
C GLY A 153 2.42 -3.69 8.54
N SER A 154 1.19 -3.76 8.05
CA SER A 154 0.19 -2.70 8.28
C SER A 154 -0.24 -2.57 9.73
N VAL A 155 -0.37 -3.68 10.47
CA VAL A 155 -0.68 -3.64 11.91
C VAL A 155 0.51 -3.08 12.70
N LEU A 156 1.74 -3.47 12.37
CA LEU A 156 2.96 -3.05 13.07
C LEU A 156 3.51 -1.69 12.60
N ILE A 157 2.82 -0.98 11.71
CA ILE A 157 3.31 0.28 11.13
C ILE A 157 3.58 1.35 12.19
N ILE A 158 2.83 1.30 13.29
CA ILE A 158 2.96 2.19 14.45
C ILE A 158 4.34 2.06 15.12
N LEU A 159 4.96 0.88 15.05
CA LEU A 159 6.24 0.57 15.71
C LEU A 159 7.47 0.78 14.82
N LEU A 160 7.32 1.38 13.63
CA LEU A 160 8.36 1.54 12.61
C LEU A 160 8.88 0.20 12.02
N VAL A 161 8.90 -0.88 12.81
CA VAL A 161 9.16 -2.26 12.38
C VAL A 161 8.20 -2.70 11.30
N GLY A 162 6.93 -2.28 11.35
CA GLY A 162 5.96 -2.58 10.30
C GLY A 162 6.39 -2.08 8.92
N TYR A 163 7.13 -0.99 8.86
CA TYR A 163 7.66 -0.45 7.61
C TYR A 163 8.65 -1.40 6.94
N ILE A 164 9.57 -1.98 7.72
CA ILE A 164 10.55 -2.94 7.25
C ILE A 164 9.84 -4.21 6.74
N ILE A 165 8.80 -4.65 7.44
CA ILE A 165 7.98 -5.80 7.04
C ILE A 165 7.28 -5.53 5.70
N LEU A 166 6.71 -4.34 5.49
CA LEU A 166 6.08 -3.98 4.22
C LEU A 166 7.07 -3.95 3.07
N ILE A 167 8.26 -3.37 3.26
CA ILE A 167 9.33 -3.38 2.25
C ILE A 167 9.68 -4.82 1.88
N ALA A 168 9.89 -5.68 2.87
CA ALA A 168 10.16 -7.10 2.65
C ALA A 168 9.03 -7.79 1.89
N ALA A 169 7.76 -7.50 2.23
CA ALA A 169 6.59 -8.06 1.54
C ALA A 169 6.60 -7.72 0.04
N TRP A 170 6.89 -6.47 -0.32
CA TRP A 170 6.95 -6.02 -1.72
C TRP A 170 8.16 -6.57 -2.48
N ILE A 171 9.31 -6.75 -1.81
CA ILE A 171 10.47 -7.43 -2.41
C ILE A 171 10.13 -8.90 -2.70
N ILE A 172 9.51 -9.60 -1.74
CA ILE A 172 9.07 -10.99 -1.92
C ILE A 172 8.00 -11.07 -3.02
N ALA A 173 7.11 -10.08 -3.12
CA ALA A 173 6.15 -9.97 -4.22
C ALA A 173 6.83 -9.95 -5.58
N ALA A 174 7.89 -9.16 -5.74
CA ALA A 174 8.66 -9.14 -6.97
C ALA A 174 9.22 -10.52 -7.34
N ILE A 175 9.82 -11.20 -6.36
CA ILE A 175 10.38 -12.55 -6.54
C ILE A 175 9.28 -13.54 -6.93
N ALA A 176 8.12 -13.49 -6.26
CA ALA A 176 6.98 -14.36 -6.54
C ALA A 176 6.41 -14.14 -7.95
N PHE A 177 6.29 -12.89 -8.41
CA PHE A 177 5.84 -12.59 -9.77
C PHE A 177 6.79 -13.13 -10.83
N PHE A 178 8.10 -13.04 -10.62
CA PHE A 178 9.07 -13.64 -11.54
C PHE A 178 9.07 -15.19 -11.47
N SER A 179 8.70 -15.77 -10.32
CA SER A 179 8.60 -17.23 -10.09
C SER A 179 7.41 -17.90 -10.78
N ILE A 180 6.34 -17.17 -11.12
CA ILE A 180 5.16 -17.76 -11.79
C ILE A 180 5.61 -18.55 -13.02
N ARG A 181 5.27 -19.84 -13.12
CA ARG A 181 5.64 -20.65 -14.28
C ARG A 181 4.92 -20.14 -15.53
N SER A 182 5.65 -19.60 -16.48
CA SER A 182 5.18 -19.40 -17.85
C SER A 182 5.29 -20.74 -18.56
N SER A 183 4.18 -21.44 -18.73
CA SER A 183 4.19 -22.71 -19.46
C SER A 183 4.61 -22.46 -20.91
N VAL A 184 5.81 -22.93 -21.28
CA VAL A 184 6.03 -23.61 -22.55
C VAL A 184 6.23 -25.08 -22.20
N SER A 185 5.20 -25.89 -22.43
CA SER A 185 5.31 -27.33 -22.62
C SER A 185 4.68 -27.66 -23.95
#